data_AF-A0A3P8JLY3-F1
#
_entry.id   AF-A0A3P8JLY3-F1
#
_cell.length_a   1.000
_cell.length_b   1.000
_cell.length_c   1.000
_cell.angle_alpha   90.00
_cell.angle_beta   90.00
_cell.angle_gamma   90.00
#
_symmetry.space_group_name_H-M   'P 1'
#
loop_
_entity.id
_entity.type
_entity.pdbx_description
1 polymer ?
#
loop_
_entity_poly.entity_id
_entity_poly.type
_entity_poly.pdbx_seq_one_letter_code
_entity_poly.pdbx_strand_id
1 'polypeptide(L)'
;MLMSKAEYARHRGVSRQTVYDWVAKGEVVLSGTKIDVDATERGLQKEQKAQDECHPRKLDMTWSQFWAAVKAADGKSTAPRTEDEIKRRVLHAAGELNWKVEFIEDDGIYMCDGDSDYYITYYDFLENACLAIGIIRREVCYVASVCPNDEDEWSEEGLAALAEWRRDKDGAL
;
A
#
# COMPACT_ATOMS: atom_id res chain seq x y z
N MET A 1 9.47 14.82 24.26
CA MET A 1 8.67 15.90 24.86
C MET A 1 7.43 15.28 25.50
N LEU A 2 7.12 15.64 26.75
CA LEU A 2 5.95 15.09 27.45
C LEU A 2 4.80 16.10 27.47
N MET A 3 3.65 15.74 26.91
CA MET A 3 2.45 16.58 26.90
C MET A 3 1.30 15.92 27.65
N SER A 4 0.42 16.72 28.25
CA SER A 4 -0.89 16.19 28.67
C SER A 4 -1.75 15.86 27.46
N LYS A 5 -2.74 14.98 27.61
CA LYS A 5 -3.67 14.60 26.53
C LYS A 5 -4.37 15.82 25.89
N ALA A 6 -4.70 16.82 26.70
CA ALA A 6 -5.34 18.05 26.25
C ALA A 6 -4.39 19.03 25.54
N GLU A 7 -3.10 18.99 25.86
CA GLU A 7 -2.06 19.75 25.15
C GLU A 7 -1.72 19.07 23.83
N TYR A 8 -1.59 17.75 23.82
CA TYR A 8 -1.34 16.97 22.61
C TYR A 8 -2.49 17.10 21.60
N ALA A 9 -3.74 17.09 22.07
CA ALA A 9 -4.92 17.36 21.23
C ALA A 9 -4.82 18.72 20.52
N ARG A 10 -4.41 19.77 21.25
CA ARG A 10 -4.20 21.11 20.67
C ARG A 10 -3.02 21.16 19.73
N HIS A 11 -1.92 20.49 20.05
CA HIS A 11 -0.73 20.40 19.22
C HIS A 11 -1.01 19.72 17.86
N ARG A 12 -1.85 18.67 17.86
CA ARG A 12 -2.25 17.93 16.66
C ARG A 12 -3.48 18.50 15.97
N GLY A 13 -4.13 19.53 16.54
CA GLY A 13 -5.34 20.12 15.98
C GLY A 13 -6.59 19.21 16.04
N VAL A 14 -6.61 18.24 16.96
CA VAL A 14 -7.69 17.24 17.08
C VAL A 14 -8.48 17.38 18.38
N SER A 15 -9.63 16.71 18.45
CA SER A 15 -10.44 16.66 19.67
C SER A 15 -9.73 15.86 20.78
N ARG A 16 -10.07 16.14 22.04
CA ARG A 16 -9.56 15.34 23.17
C ARG A 16 -10.01 13.88 23.07
N GLN A 17 -11.22 13.63 22.58
CA GLN A 17 -11.77 12.28 22.44
C GLN A 17 -10.92 11.44 21.48
N THR A 18 -10.55 12.01 20.33
CA THR A 18 -9.65 11.40 19.36
C THR A 18 -8.33 10.96 19.99
N VAL A 19 -7.76 11.78 20.88
CA VAL A 19 -6.53 11.42 21.61
C VAL A 19 -6.75 10.29 22.61
N TYR A 20 -7.92 10.21 23.26
CA TYR A 20 -8.25 9.07 24.12
C TYR A 20 -8.40 7.79 23.30
N ASP A 21 -8.99 7.87 22.11
CA ASP A 21 -9.18 6.73 21.22
C ASP A 21 -7.82 6.23 20.69
N TRP A 22 -6.92 7.13 20.29
CA TRP A 22 -5.54 6.77 19.90
C TRP A 22 -4.75 6.13 21.04
N VAL A 23 -4.96 6.59 22.27
CA VAL A 23 -4.36 5.97 23.46
C VAL A 23 -4.96 4.56 23.69
N ALA A 24 -6.26 4.38 23.48
CA ALA A 24 -6.90 3.07 23.60
C ALA A 24 -6.45 2.08 22.51
N LYS A 25 -6.20 2.59 21.29
CA LYS A 25 -5.66 1.83 20.16
C LYS A 25 -4.15 1.54 20.26
N GLY A 26 -3.44 2.20 21.18
CA GLY A 26 -2.00 2.05 21.35
C GLY A 26 -1.16 2.85 20.33
N GLU A 27 -1.79 3.68 19.51
CA GLU A 27 -1.14 4.56 18.51
C GLU A 27 -0.34 5.69 19.17
N VAL A 28 -0.64 6.02 20.44
CA VAL A 28 0.04 7.07 21.20
C VAL A 28 0.75 6.46 22.40
N VAL A 29 2.06 6.71 22.50
CA VAL A 29 2.91 6.19 23.58
C VAL A 29 2.73 7.04 24.83
N LEU A 30 2.34 6.40 25.93
CA LEU A 30 2.25 7.03 27.25
C LEU A 30 3.53 6.80 28.05
N SER A 31 4.02 7.86 28.67
CA SER A 31 5.02 7.80 29.74
C SER A 31 4.34 8.23 31.05
N GLY A 32 3.90 7.25 31.83
CA GLY A 32 3.06 7.46 33.01
C GLY A 32 1.68 8.00 32.63
N THR A 33 1.35 9.21 33.09
CA THR A 33 0.06 9.88 32.82
C THR A 33 0.10 10.86 31.65
N LYS A 34 1.26 11.05 31.02
CA LYS A 34 1.50 12.01 29.94
C LYS A 34 1.85 11.29 28.65
N ILE A 35 1.57 11.94 27.52
CA ILE A 35 1.93 11.47 26.19
C ILE A 35 3.39 11.78 25.94
N ASP A 36 4.16 10.75 25.57
CA ASP A 36 5.50 10.90 25.05
C ASP A 36 5.41 11.17 23.55
N VAL A 37 5.50 12.45 23.22
CA VAL A 37 5.40 12.95 21.84
C VAL A 37 6.55 12.40 21.00
N ASP A 38 7.76 12.31 21.55
CA ASP A 38 8.92 11.86 20.76
C ASP A 38 8.84 10.36 20.52
N ALA A 39 8.36 9.58 21.50
CA ALA A 39 8.15 8.14 21.31
C ALA A 39 7.00 7.86 20.34
N THR A 40 5.92 8.62 20.41
CA THR A 40 4.79 8.54 19.48
C THR A 40 5.21 8.95 18.06
N GLU A 41 5.95 10.04 17.90
CA GLU A 41 6.45 10.50 16.60
C GLU A 41 7.53 9.59 16.04
N ARG A 42 8.38 8.97 16.88
CA ARG A 42 9.29 7.90 16.44
C ARG A 42 8.54 6.63 16.02
N GLY A 43 7.41 6.32 16.64
CA GLY A 43 6.50 5.25 16.23
C GLY A 43 5.88 5.55 14.87
N LEU A 44 5.29 6.74 14.72
CA LEU A 44 4.73 7.23 13.46
C LEU A 44 5.78 7.33 12.36
N GLN A 45 7.01 7.78 12.65
CA GLN A 45 8.11 7.76 11.69
C GLN A 45 8.60 6.37 11.37
N LYS A 46 8.46 5.39 12.27
CA LYS A 46 8.76 3.97 11.98
C LYS A 46 7.66 3.29 11.19
N GLU A 47 6.40 3.63 11.42
CA GLU A 47 5.27 3.16 10.61
C GLU A 47 5.28 3.82 9.23
N GLN A 48 5.57 5.12 9.16
CA GLN A 48 5.84 5.82 7.91
C GLN A 48 7.08 5.27 7.24
N LYS A 49 8.18 4.97 7.95
CA LYS A 49 9.34 4.27 7.36
C LYS A 49 9.08 2.81 7.00
N ALA A 50 8.14 2.12 7.66
CA ALA A 50 7.72 0.79 7.23
C ALA A 50 6.83 0.86 5.98
N GLN A 51 6.17 2.01 5.75
CA GLN A 51 5.51 2.35 4.49
C GLN A 51 6.48 2.92 3.43
N ASP A 52 7.57 3.57 3.85
CA ASP A 52 8.65 4.16 3.02
C ASP A 52 9.85 3.21 2.81
N GLU A 53 9.83 2.02 3.39
CA GLU A 53 10.79 0.95 3.08
C GLU A 53 10.40 0.39 1.72
N CYS A 54 10.67 1.20 0.69
CA CYS A 54 10.87 0.79 -0.68
C CYS A 54 11.65 -0.52 -0.64
N HIS A 55 10.96 -1.62 -0.96
CA HIS A 55 11.58 -2.93 -1.11
C HIS A 55 12.82 -2.74 -1.98
N PRO A 56 13.96 -3.35 -1.64
CA PRO A 56 15.18 -3.08 -2.38
C PRO A 56 14.95 -3.45 -3.85
N ARG A 57 14.82 -2.43 -4.69
CA ARG A 57 14.59 -2.54 -6.12
C ARG A 57 15.90 -2.99 -6.76
N LYS A 58 16.11 -4.30 -6.78
CA LYS A 58 17.38 -4.95 -7.13
C LYS A 58 17.43 -5.39 -8.59
N LEU A 59 16.31 -5.28 -9.31
CA LEU A 59 16.20 -5.72 -10.67
C LEU A 59 16.34 -4.52 -11.60
N ASP A 60 17.53 -4.38 -12.19
CA ASP A 60 17.76 -3.39 -13.25
C ASP A 60 17.26 -3.99 -14.56
N MET A 61 16.12 -3.49 -15.05
CA MET A 61 15.57 -3.91 -16.33
C MET A 61 14.74 -2.81 -16.98
N THR A 62 14.56 -2.90 -18.30
CA THR A 62 13.73 -1.95 -19.01
C THR A 62 12.25 -2.16 -18.71
N TRP A 63 11.41 -1.13 -18.90
CA TRP A 63 9.96 -1.24 -18.76
C TRP A 63 9.37 -2.40 -19.58
N SER A 64 9.87 -2.63 -20.80
CA SER A 64 9.39 -3.75 -21.63
C SER A 64 9.80 -5.13 -21.10
N GLN A 65 11.00 -5.24 -20.51
CA GLN A 65 11.48 -6.46 -19.86
C GLN A 65 10.68 -6.75 -18.59
N PHE A 66 10.42 -5.72 -17.77
CA PHE A 66 9.60 -5.85 -16.56
C PHE A 66 8.19 -6.31 -16.89
N TRP A 67 7.55 -5.66 -17.87
CA TRP A 67 6.21 -6.06 -18.32
C TRP A 67 6.18 -7.47 -18.90
N ALA A 68 7.22 -7.88 -19.64
CA ALA A 68 7.33 -9.26 -20.12
C ALA A 68 7.47 -10.26 -18.97
N ALA A 69 8.22 -9.93 -17.92
CA ALA A 69 8.42 -10.79 -16.76
C ALA A 69 7.13 -10.91 -15.91
N VAL A 70 6.40 -9.81 -15.71
CA VAL A 70 5.07 -9.79 -15.08
C VAL A 70 4.11 -10.72 -15.83
N LYS A 71 3.99 -10.58 -17.16
CA LYS A 71 3.15 -11.48 -17.98
C LYS A 71 3.60 -12.94 -17.91
N ALA A 72 4.91 -13.18 -17.90
CA ALA A 72 5.44 -14.53 -17.77
C ALA A 72 5.12 -15.15 -16.40
N ALA A 73 4.83 -14.34 -15.38
CA ALA A 73 4.45 -14.79 -14.03
C ALA A 73 2.95 -15.04 -13.85
N ASP A 74 2.10 -14.57 -14.78
CA ASP A 74 0.64 -14.76 -14.71
C ASP A 74 0.25 -16.23 -14.54
N GLY A 75 -0.75 -16.48 -13.69
CA GLY A 75 -1.32 -17.80 -13.42
C GLY A 75 -0.44 -18.75 -12.60
N LYS A 76 0.75 -18.32 -12.18
CA LYS A 76 1.66 -19.15 -11.37
C LYS A 76 1.29 -19.16 -9.89
N SER A 77 0.92 -18.00 -9.35
CA SER A 77 0.58 -17.80 -7.94
C SER A 77 -0.90 -18.04 -7.66
N THR A 78 -1.24 -18.51 -6.46
CA THR A 78 -2.64 -18.64 -6.03
C THR A 78 -3.21 -17.29 -5.59
N ALA A 79 -4.54 -17.16 -5.65
CA ALA A 79 -5.26 -16.04 -5.06
C ALA A 79 -4.92 -15.91 -3.55
N PRO A 80 -4.87 -14.68 -3.01
CA PRO A 80 -4.63 -14.45 -1.59
C PRO A 80 -5.87 -14.90 -0.81
N ARG A 81 -5.67 -15.44 0.40
CA ARG A 81 -6.76 -16.01 1.21
C ARG A 81 -7.06 -15.22 2.48
N THR A 82 -6.20 -14.26 2.80
CA THR A 82 -6.35 -13.42 3.99
C THR A 82 -6.29 -11.95 3.62
N GLU A 83 -6.93 -11.12 4.43
CA GLU A 83 -6.91 -9.66 4.26
C GLU A 83 -5.48 -9.11 4.26
N ASP A 84 -4.60 -9.63 5.12
CA ASP A 84 -3.19 -9.23 5.17
C ASP A 84 -2.40 -9.61 3.91
N GLU A 85 -2.75 -10.72 3.26
CA GLU A 85 -2.18 -11.08 1.95
C GLU A 85 -2.67 -10.16 0.85
N ILE A 86 -3.96 -9.80 0.87
CA ILE A 86 -4.57 -8.86 -0.08
C ILE A 86 -3.89 -7.49 0.05
N LYS A 87 -3.84 -6.94 1.27
CA LYS A 87 -3.22 -5.64 1.56
C LYS A 87 -1.77 -5.59 1.09
N ARG A 88 -0.97 -6.60 1.45
CA ARG A 88 0.43 -6.67 1.02
C ARG A 88 0.56 -6.65 -0.49
N ARG A 89 -0.28 -7.37 -1.23
CA ARG A 89 -0.22 -7.35 -2.70
C ARG A 89 -0.53 -5.99 -3.29
N VAL A 90 -1.57 -5.32 -2.81
CA VAL A 90 -1.89 -3.96 -3.27
C VAL A 90 -0.73 -3.00 -2.98
N LEU A 91 -0.15 -3.06 -1.78
CA LEU A 91 0.99 -2.23 -1.39
C LEU A 91 2.23 -2.51 -2.24
N HIS A 92 2.58 -3.78 -2.47
CA HIS A 92 3.71 -4.15 -3.33
C HIS A 92 3.52 -3.68 -4.78
N ALA A 93 2.32 -3.85 -5.34
CA ALA A 93 2.03 -3.41 -6.70
C ALA A 93 2.13 -1.88 -6.82
N ALA A 94 1.50 -1.14 -5.90
CA ALA A 94 1.53 0.33 -5.90
C ALA A 94 2.93 0.87 -5.64
N GLY A 95 3.71 0.18 -4.80
CA GLY A 95 5.09 0.51 -4.48
C GLY A 95 6.02 0.51 -5.70
N GLU A 96 5.75 -0.28 -6.75
CA GLU A 96 6.55 -0.25 -7.98
C GLU A 96 6.43 1.09 -8.71
N LEU A 97 5.26 1.72 -8.65
CA LEU A 97 5.02 3.00 -9.32
C LEU A 97 5.10 4.20 -8.37
N ASN A 98 5.49 3.98 -7.10
CA ASN A 98 5.43 4.99 -6.04
C ASN A 98 4.02 5.56 -5.81
N TRP A 99 2.97 4.77 -6.06
CA TRP A 99 1.59 5.20 -5.83
C TRP A 99 1.25 5.11 -4.35
N LYS A 100 0.54 6.13 -3.86
CA LYS A 100 0.04 6.14 -2.48
C LYS A 100 -1.20 5.27 -2.39
N VAL A 101 -1.30 4.44 -1.35
CA VAL A 101 -2.46 3.58 -1.07
C VAL A 101 -2.96 3.82 0.35
N GLU A 102 -4.28 3.92 0.51
CA GLU A 102 -4.96 3.87 1.81
C GLU A 102 -6.11 2.87 1.74
N PHE A 103 -6.19 1.98 2.74
CA PHE A 103 -7.33 1.08 2.92
C PHE A 103 -8.37 1.82 3.77
N ILE A 104 -9.55 2.04 3.20
CA ILE A 104 -10.63 2.83 3.81
C ILE A 104 -11.76 1.93 4.28
N GLU A 105 -12.77 2.51 4.93
CA GLU A 105 -13.93 1.77 5.45
C GLU A 105 -14.68 1.00 4.35
N ASP A 106 -15.46 0.00 4.76
CA ASP A 106 -16.29 -0.82 3.87
C ASP A 106 -15.51 -1.48 2.72
N ASP A 107 -14.39 -2.12 3.03
CA ASP A 107 -13.52 -2.82 2.08
C ASP A 107 -12.98 -1.95 0.93
N GLY A 108 -13.01 -0.62 1.11
CA GLY A 108 -12.58 0.32 0.09
C GLY A 108 -11.07 0.48 0.00
N ILE A 109 -10.60 0.85 -1.19
CA ILE A 109 -9.20 1.15 -1.48
C ILE A 109 -9.12 2.51 -2.16
N TYR A 110 -8.35 3.42 -1.56
CA TYR A 110 -7.91 4.67 -2.16
C TYR A 110 -6.52 4.49 -2.76
N MET A 111 -6.30 5.00 -3.97
CA MET A 111 -4.98 5.10 -4.59
C MET A 111 -4.76 6.49 -5.18
N CYS A 112 -3.51 6.95 -5.22
CA CYS A 112 -3.12 8.20 -5.85
C CYS A 112 -1.79 8.04 -6.57
N ASP A 113 -1.75 8.39 -7.85
CA ASP A 113 -0.55 8.35 -8.69
C ASP A 113 0.25 9.68 -8.67
N GLY A 114 -0.25 10.67 -7.93
CA GLY A 114 0.29 12.03 -7.86
C GLY A 114 -0.53 13.06 -8.66
N ASP A 115 -1.24 12.60 -9.69
CA ASP A 115 -2.05 13.44 -10.59
C ASP A 115 -3.55 13.11 -10.51
N SER A 116 -3.90 11.86 -10.19
CA SER A 116 -5.25 11.31 -10.17
C SER A 116 -5.52 10.52 -8.89
N ASP A 117 -6.73 10.67 -8.39
CA ASP A 117 -7.25 9.95 -7.22
C ASP A 117 -8.23 8.86 -7.67
N TYR A 118 -8.04 7.64 -7.15
CA TYR A 118 -8.87 6.48 -7.43
C TYR A 118 -9.54 6.02 -6.14
N TYR A 119 -10.87 5.93 -6.16
CA TYR A 119 -11.67 5.38 -5.06
C TYR A 119 -12.37 4.11 -5.53
N ILE A 120 -12.00 2.98 -4.95
CA ILE A 120 -12.50 1.65 -5.31
C ILE A 120 -13.27 1.09 -4.11
N THR A 121 -14.61 1.17 -4.16
CA THR A 121 -15.49 0.89 -3.02
C THR A 121 -16.73 0.07 -3.38
N TYR A 122 -16.76 -0.52 -4.59
CA TYR A 122 -17.99 -1.09 -5.15
C TYR A 122 -18.16 -2.58 -4.89
N TYR A 123 -17.07 -3.29 -4.58
CA TYR A 123 -17.03 -4.74 -4.46
C TYR A 123 -16.50 -5.18 -3.09
N ASP A 124 -16.38 -6.49 -2.89
CA ASP A 124 -15.68 -7.01 -1.71
C ASP A 124 -14.18 -6.67 -1.75
N PHE A 125 -13.49 -6.87 -0.63
CA PHE A 125 -12.10 -6.44 -0.49
C PHE A 125 -11.15 -7.10 -1.52
N LEU A 126 -11.40 -8.36 -1.88
CA LEU A 126 -10.57 -9.09 -2.83
C LEU A 126 -10.79 -8.56 -4.26
N GLU A 127 -12.04 -8.35 -4.65
CA GLU A 127 -12.41 -7.79 -5.95
C GLU A 127 -11.94 -6.34 -6.10
N ASN A 128 -12.08 -5.51 -5.05
CA ASN A 128 -11.53 -4.15 -5.03
C ASN A 128 -10.01 -4.17 -5.19
N ALA A 129 -9.31 -5.10 -4.53
CA ALA A 129 -7.87 -5.27 -4.69
C ALA A 129 -7.47 -5.75 -6.09
N CYS A 130 -8.24 -6.65 -6.71
CA CYS A 130 -8.06 -7.05 -8.11
C CYS A 130 -8.16 -5.84 -9.05
N LEU A 131 -9.15 -4.97 -8.85
CA LEU A 131 -9.32 -3.75 -9.63
C LEU A 131 -8.16 -2.78 -9.42
N ALA A 132 -7.75 -2.57 -8.16
CA ALA A 132 -6.62 -1.72 -7.80
C ALA A 132 -5.33 -2.16 -8.52
N ILE A 133 -4.96 -3.44 -8.38
CA ILE A 133 -3.80 -4.03 -9.04
C ILE A 133 -3.96 -3.96 -10.57
N GLY A 134 -5.16 -4.18 -11.10
CA GLY A 134 -5.45 -4.09 -12.52
C GLY A 134 -5.21 -2.70 -13.12
N ILE A 135 -5.50 -1.63 -12.37
CA ILE A 135 -5.21 -0.25 -12.77
C ILE A 135 -3.70 -0.02 -12.85
N ILE A 136 -2.96 -0.38 -11.79
CA ILE A 136 -1.51 -0.25 -11.73
C ILE A 136 -0.85 -1.05 -12.86
N ARG A 137 -1.33 -2.27 -13.09
CA ARG A 137 -0.85 -3.16 -14.15
C ARG A 137 -1.09 -2.56 -15.55
N ARG A 138 -2.20 -1.84 -15.77
CA ARG A 138 -2.45 -1.14 -17.02
C ARG A 138 -1.45 0.00 -17.23
N GLU A 139 -1.07 0.72 -16.18
CA GLU A 139 -0.06 1.77 -16.28
C GLU A 139 1.31 1.19 -16.66
N VAL A 140 1.75 0.11 -16.02
CA VAL A 140 2.98 -0.60 -16.39
C VAL A 140 2.96 -1.02 -17.87
N CYS A 141 1.84 -1.59 -18.34
CA CYS A 141 1.68 -1.97 -19.75
C CYS A 141 1.76 -0.76 -20.69
N TYR A 142 1.13 0.35 -20.33
CA TYR A 142 1.13 1.58 -21.11
C TYR A 142 2.54 2.16 -21.22
N VAL A 143 3.23 2.38 -20.09
CA VAL A 143 4.59 2.92 -20.08
C VAL A 143 5.55 1.99 -20.82
N ALA A 144 5.45 0.68 -20.63
CA ALA A 144 6.23 -0.30 -21.39
C ALA A 144 6.01 -0.26 -22.91
N SER A 145 4.87 0.27 -23.37
CA SER A 145 4.59 0.46 -24.80
C SER A 145 5.11 1.78 -25.36
N VAL A 146 5.15 2.83 -24.53
CA VAL A 146 5.59 4.18 -24.92
C VAL A 146 7.10 4.34 -24.77
N CYS A 147 7.66 3.80 -23.69
CA CYS A 147 9.06 3.91 -23.29
C CYS A 147 9.70 2.52 -23.06
N PRO A 148 9.70 1.61 -24.07
CA PRO A 148 10.06 0.20 -23.86
C PRO A 148 11.52 -0.03 -23.44
N ASN A 149 12.42 0.91 -23.75
CA ASN A 149 13.86 0.78 -23.51
C ASN A 149 14.34 1.59 -22.30
N ASP A 150 13.47 2.38 -21.68
CA ASP A 150 13.83 3.15 -20.50
C ASP A 150 14.08 2.16 -19.36
N GLU A 151 15.17 2.37 -18.63
CA GLU A 151 15.57 1.55 -17.49
C GLU A 151 14.93 2.10 -16.22
N ASP A 152 14.54 1.20 -15.33
CA ASP A 152 14.08 1.53 -13.98
C ASP A 152 14.52 0.42 -13.02
N GLU A 153 14.42 0.71 -11.73
CA GLU A 153 14.70 -0.24 -10.66
C GLU A 153 13.40 -0.92 -10.23
N TRP A 154 13.36 -2.25 -10.22
CA TRP A 154 12.16 -3.02 -9.86
C TRP A 154 12.37 -3.94 -8.68
N SER A 155 11.29 -4.29 -7.97
CA SER A 155 11.32 -5.32 -6.91
C SER A 155 10.75 -6.66 -7.38
N GLU A 156 11.25 -7.76 -6.77
CA GLU A 156 10.70 -9.10 -7.03
C GLU A 156 9.28 -9.23 -6.50
N GLU A 157 9.00 -8.61 -5.34
CA GLU A 157 7.71 -8.61 -4.69
C GLU A 157 6.65 -7.86 -5.50
N GLY A 158 7.01 -6.71 -6.08
CA GLY A 158 6.14 -5.93 -6.94
C GLY A 158 5.83 -6.61 -8.27
N LEU A 159 6.83 -7.22 -8.90
CA LEU A 159 6.62 -8.09 -10.06
C LEU A 159 5.62 -9.21 -9.75
N ALA A 160 5.82 -9.90 -8.62
CA ALA A 160 4.94 -10.97 -8.19
C ALA A 160 3.52 -10.48 -7.84
N ALA A 161 3.41 -9.28 -7.27
CA ALA A 161 2.13 -8.66 -6.92
C ALA A 161 1.34 -8.21 -8.15
N LEU A 162 2.01 -7.77 -9.21
CA LEU A 162 1.40 -7.36 -10.47
C LEU A 162 0.95 -8.55 -11.34
N ALA A 163 1.45 -9.76 -11.09
CA ALA A 163 1.09 -10.96 -11.84
C ALA A 163 -0.35 -11.43 -11.53
N GLU A 164 -1.10 -11.82 -12.57
CA GLU A 164 -2.44 -12.37 -12.39
C GLU A 164 -2.39 -13.71 -11.65
N TRP A 165 -3.40 -13.98 -10.83
CA TRP A 165 -3.48 -15.22 -10.09
C TRP A 165 -3.96 -16.36 -10.98
N ARG A 166 -3.63 -17.59 -10.56
CA ARG A 166 -4.24 -18.79 -11.11
C ARG A 166 -5.75 -18.69 -10.89
N ARG A 167 -6.50 -18.67 -11.99
CA ARG A 167 -7.94 -18.91 -11.94
C ARG A 167 -8.14 -20.38 -11.61
N ASP A 168 -8.85 -20.66 -10.52
CA ASP A 168 -9.31 -22.01 -10.26
C ASP A 168 -10.25 -22.44 -11.40
N LYS A 169 -10.30 -23.74 -11.70
CA LYS A 169 -11.00 -24.28 -12.88
C LYS A 169 -12.51 -24.01 -12.88
N ASP A 170 -13.05 -23.53 -11.78
CA ASP A 170 -14.43 -23.13 -11.61
C ASP A 170 -14.46 -21.61 -11.54
N GLY A 171 -14.78 -20.96 -12.65
CA GLY A 171 -14.67 -19.51 -12.83
C GLY A 171 -15.61 -18.69 -11.95
N ALA A 172 -15.26 -18.52 -10.69
CA ALA A 172 -15.75 -17.47 -9.82
C ALA A 172 -14.55 -16.72 -9.25
N LEU A 173 -14.49 -15.42 -9.53
CA LEU A 173 -13.79 -14.46 -8.69
C LEU A 173 -14.55 -14.37 -7.37
#